data_AF-A0A1J4PS55-F1
#
_entry.id   AF-A0A1J4PS55-F1
#
_cell.length_a   1.000
_cell.length_b   1.000
_cell.length_c   1.000
_cell.angle_alpha   90.00
_cell.angle_beta   90.00
_cell.angle_gamma   90.00
#
_symmetry.space_group_name_H-M   'P 1'
#
loop_
_entity.id
_entity.type
_entity.pdbx_description
1 polymer ?
#
loop_
_entity_poly.entity_id
_entity_poly.type
_entity_poly.pdbx_seq_one_letter_code
_entity_poly.pdbx_strand_id
1 'polypeptide(L)'
;MKRLEAIGEQLTRLGRLDDPTVGLTALHGEITQSRLKILEQIQGGVTGLREENREVRRRQDRMISDLNETRGELRELQDLVDILRSFAPPRGAAGKPGEDAQTHVEETVQPPEPVVEADCGSTAPAEAHPPVSSDTGSQGGTMEKTEHRPQPETGGGDQDLALKNAIEAAYQGIGTPSDQTSATAPQASAGGADDPRIAHGVMLLKAAGVASAELVTHRDTWEWLAALAVDHSHFRTPPSVEDIKEGRVQTVLSGRSLIALLIELWNTRSTAAPLQGDWALAMTTYNRIASELTDVTGQGETIRIVLDDGLPHGTGN
;
A
#
# COMPACT_ATOMS: atom_id res chain seq x y z
N MET A 1 -46.77 50.47 3.64
CA MET A 1 -47.73 49.36 3.43
C MET A 1 -47.06 48.08 2.94
N LYS A 2 -46.34 48.05 1.80
CA LYS A 2 -45.72 46.81 1.25
C LYS A 2 -44.84 45.97 2.21
N ARG A 3 -44.11 46.60 3.14
CA ARG A 3 -43.28 45.87 4.13
C ARG A 3 -44.10 45.17 5.23
N LEU A 4 -45.27 45.70 5.59
CA LEU A 4 -46.14 45.09 6.60
C LEU A 4 -46.90 43.89 6.02
N GLU A 5 -47.23 43.97 4.73
CA GLU A 5 -47.84 42.87 3.98
C GLU A 5 -46.88 41.68 3.85
N ALA A 6 -45.61 41.92 3.54
CA ALA A 6 -44.56 40.89 3.50
C ALA A 6 -44.31 40.24 4.88
N ILE A 7 -44.38 41.00 5.97
CA ILE A 7 -44.25 40.47 7.34
C ILE A 7 -45.49 39.65 7.73
N GLY A 8 -46.68 40.05 7.30
CA GLY A 8 -47.92 39.29 7.49
C GLY A 8 -47.92 37.95 6.77
N GLU A 9 -47.38 37.90 5.55
CA GLU A 9 -47.17 36.65 4.79
C GLU A 9 -46.12 35.74 5.46
N GLN A 10 -45.04 36.30 6.01
CA GLN A 10 -44.04 35.51 6.75
C GLN A 10 -44.59 34.94 8.05
N LEU A 11 -45.40 35.70 8.79
CA LEU A 11 -46.02 35.24 10.04
C LEU A 11 -47.11 34.18 9.81
N THR A 12 -47.89 34.29 8.74
CA THR A 12 -48.85 33.24 8.35
C THR A 12 -48.15 31.97 7.87
N ARG A 13 -46.96 32.09 7.26
CA ARG A 13 -46.11 30.95 6.90
C ARG A 13 -45.49 30.28 8.14
N LEU A 14 -45.06 31.05 9.13
CA LEU A 14 -44.55 30.57 10.41
C LEU A 14 -45.64 29.90 11.26
N GLY A 15 -46.84 30.49 11.34
CA GLY A 15 -47.98 29.90 12.06
C GLY A 15 -48.49 28.58 11.46
N ARG A 16 -48.14 28.27 10.21
CA ARG A 16 -48.40 26.97 9.57
C ARG A 16 -47.33 25.91 9.90
N LEU A 17 -46.14 26.34 10.35
CA LEU A 17 -45.07 25.47 10.84
C LEU A 17 -45.15 25.18 12.36
N ASP A 18 -45.99 25.90 13.11
CA ASP A 18 -46.24 25.63 14.54
C ASP A 18 -47.00 24.31 14.78
N ASP A 19 -47.55 23.70 13.73
CA ASP A 19 -48.01 22.32 13.76
C ASP A 19 -46.80 21.38 13.55
N PRO A 20 -46.42 20.58 14.58
CA PRO A 20 -45.23 19.74 14.53
C PRO A 20 -45.28 18.71 13.38
N THR A 21 -46.48 18.32 12.92
CA THR A 21 -46.60 17.39 11.79
C THR A 21 -46.29 18.05 10.45
N VAL A 22 -46.64 19.32 10.28
CA VAL A 22 -46.35 20.10 9.07
C VAL A 22 -44.87 20.48 9.02
N GLY A 23 -44.29 20.88 10.16
CA GLY A 23 -42.86 21.17 10.28
C GLY A 23 -41.97 19.95 9.99
N LEU A 24 -42.31 18.78 10.55
CA LEU A 24 -41.58 17.54 10.30
C LEU A 24 -41.64 17.12 8.82
N THR A 25 -42.81 17.23 8.19
CA THR A 25 -42.99 16.86 6.78
C THR A 25 -42.22 17.81 5.86
N ALA A 26 -42.22 19.11 6.15
CA ALA A 26 -41.44 20.09 5.41
C ALA A 26 -39.92 19.81 5.53
N LEU A 27 -39.43 19.58 6.75
CA LEU A 27 -38.03 19.23 7.00
C LEU A 27 -37.63 17.92 6.30
N HIS A 28 -38.48 16.90 6.32
CA HIS A 28 -38.24 15.66 5.60
C HIS A 28 -38.17 15.86 4.08
N GLY A 29 -39.03 16.74 3.54
CA GLY A 29 -38.98 17.16 2.13
C GLY A 29 -37.66 17.85 1.77
N GLU A 30 -37.22 18.80 2.60
CA GLU A 30 -35.95 19.51 2.41
C GLU A 30 -34.73 18.58 2.50
N ILE A 31 -34.71 17.65 3.47
CA ILE A 31 -33.66 16.63 3.60
C ILE A 31 -33.63 15.71 2.38
N THR A 32 -34.80 15.31 1.88
CA THR A 32 -34.87 14.45 0.69
C THR A 32 -34.35 15.19 -0.55
N GLN A 33 -34.71 16.46 -0.68
CA GLN A 33 -34.25 17.30 -1.78
C GLN A 33 -32.74 17.60 -1.69
N SER A 34 -32.21 17.87 -0.50
CA SER A 34 -30.77 18.08 -0.31
C SER A 34 -30.00 16.80 -0.63
N ARG A 35 -30.48 15.65 -0.19
CA ARG A 35 -29.88 14.34 -0.48
C ARG A 35 -29.86 14.06 -1.98
N LEU A 36 -30.96 14.30 -2.69
CA LEU A 36 -31.02 14.14 -4.14
C LEU A 36 -30.01 15.03 -4.85
N LYS A 37 -29.92 16.30 -4.45
CA LYS A 37 -28.97 17.26 -5.04
C LYS A 37 -27.51 16.88 -4.79
N ILE A 38 -27.20 16.41 -3.57
CA ILE A 38 -25.87 15.91 -3.23
C ILE A 38 -25.53 14.68 -4.07
N LEU A 39 -26.46 13.73 -4.22
CA LEU A 39 -26.25 12.54 -5.05
C LEU A 39 -26.02 12.90 -6.52
N GLU A 40 -26.77 13.85 -7.06
CA GLU A 40 -26.58 14.34 -8.43
C GLU A 40 -25.19 14.98 -8.62
N GLN A 41 -24.75 15.82 -7.67
CA GLN A 41 -23.44 16.44 -7.70
C GLN A 41 -22.31 15.41 -7.57
N ILE A 42 -22.44 14.44 -6.67
CA ILE A 42 -21.47 13.36 -6.50
C ILE A 42 -21.42 12.50 -7.77
N GLN A 43 -22.58 12.12 -8.33
CA GLN A 43 -22.63 11.32 -9.54
C GLN A 43 -21.98 12.04 -10.72
N GLY A 44 -22.27 13.33 -10.90
CA GLY A 44 -21.62 14.18 -11.90
C GLY A 44 -20.11 14.32 -11.69
N GLY A 45 -19.67 14.49 -10.44
CA GLY A 45 -18.25 14.53 -10.11
C GLY A 45 -17.53 13.21 -10.39
N VAL A 46 -18.13 12.08 -10.02
CA VAL A 46 -17.58 10.73 -10.24
C VAL A 46 -17.48 10.40 -11.72
N THR A 47 -18.47 10.76 -12.54
CA THR A 47 -18.39 10.57 -13.99
C THR A 47 -17.32 11.44 -14.62
N GLY A 48 -17.18 12.70 -14.18
CA GLY A 48 -16.09 13.59 -14.58
C GLY A 48 -14.72 13.01 -14.28
N LEU A 49 -14.49 12.62 -13.02
CA LEU A 49 -13.23 12.00 -12.56
C LEU A 49 -12.91 10.70 -13.32
N ARG A 50 -13.91 9.88 -13.66
CA ARG A 50 -13.71 8.67 -14.46
C ARG A 50 -13.24 8.99 -15.87
N GLU A 51 -13.76 10.05 -16.49
CA GLU A 51 -13.31 10.44 -17.83
C GLU A 51 -11.91 11.06 -17.79
N GLU A 52 -11.60 11.88 -16.79
CA GLU A 52 -10.24 12.38 -16.57
C GLU A 52 -9.26 11.22 -16.33
N ASN A 53 -9.61 10.21 -15.54
CA ASN A 53 -8.76 9.05 -15.31
C ASN A 53 -8.52 8.25 -16.61
N ARG A 54 -9.55 8.09 -17.45
CA ARG A 54 -9.39 7.48 -18.77
C ARG A 54 -8.45 8.30 -19.65
N GLU A 55 -8.57 9.62 -19.64
CA GLU A 55 -7.68 10.48 -20.42
C GLU A 55 -6.23 10.43 -19.92
N VAL A 56 -6.01 10.39 -18.61
CA VAL A 56 -4.67 10.20 -18.03
C VAL A 56 -4.07 8.87 -18.49
N ARG A 57 -4.83 7.77 -18.45
CA ARG A 57 -4.36 6.48 -18.97
C ARG A 57 -4.02 6.55 -20.46
N ARG A 58 -4.88 7.17 -21.28
CA ARG A 58 -4.60 7.39 -22.72
C ARG A 58 -3.33 8.22 -22.94
N ARG A 59 -3.01 9.18 -22.05
CA ARG A 59 -1.77 9.97 -22.12
C ARG A 59 -0.55 9.14 -21.71
N GLN A 60 -0.69 8.33 -20.65
CA GLN A 60 0.38 7.43 -20.21
C GLN A 60 0.70 6.39 -21.28
N ASP A 61 -0.30 5.78 -21.91
CA ASP A 61 -0.09 4.79 -22.96
C ASP A 61 0.63 5.39 -24.18
N ARG A 62 0.27 6.63 -24.57
CA ARG A 62 1.00 7.39 -25.60
C ARG A 62 2.46 7.61 -25.20
N MET A 63 2.70 8.12 -23.98
CA MET A 63 4.05 8.38 -23.49
C MET A 63 4.91 7.12 -23.43
N ILE A 64 4.33 5.98 -23.03
CA ILE A 64 5.02 4.68 -23.01
C ILE A 64 5.36 4.25 -24.45
N SER A 65 4.44 4.45 -25.40
CA SER A 65 4.70 4.18 -26.82
C SER A 65 5.87 5.02 -27.34
N ASP A 66 5.84 6.34 -27.11
CA ASP A 66 6.90 7.26 -27.53
C ASP A 66 8.26 6.89 -26.89
N LEU A 67 8.25 6.49 -25.61
CA LEU A 67 9.47 6.06 -24.91
C LEU A 67 10.00 4.73 -25.45
N ASN A 68 9.13 3.81 -25.86
CA ASN A 68 9.56 2.57 -26.50
C ASN A 68 10.09 2.79 -27.91
N GLU A 69 9.51 3.73 -28.66
CA GLU A 69 9.99 4.15 -29.97
C GLU A 69 11.39 4.75 -29.89
N THR A 70 11.60 5.74 -29.01
CA THR A 70 12.93 6.33 -28.77
C THR A 70 13.97 5.32 -28.27
N ARG A 71 13.57 4.34 -27.44
CA ARG A 71 14.47 3.23 -27.04
C ARG A 71 14.74 2.24 -28.18
N GLY A 72 13.83 2.14 -29.16
CA GLY A 72 14.05 1.41 -30.40
C GLY A 72 15.12 2.10 -31.23
N GLU A 73 14.92 3.38 -31.52
CA GLU A 73 15.88 4.22 -32.26
C GLU A 73 17.27 4.23 -31.61
N LEU A 74 17.35 4.31 -30.28
CA LEU A 74 18.63 4.30 -29.56
C LEU A 74 19.37 2.96 -29.70
N ARG A 75 18.64 1.83 -29.75
CA ARG A 75 19.24 0.51 -30.01
C ARG A 75 19.71 0.39 -31.45
N GLU A 76 18.94 0.88 -32.41
CA GLU A 76 19.36 0.92 -33.82
C GLU A 76 20.63 1.77 -34.01
N LEU A 77 20.70 2.94 -33.35
CA LEU A 77 21.90 3.79 -33.31
C LEU A 77 23.09 3.05 -32.69
N GLN A 78 22.87 2.33 -31.60
CA GLN A 78 23.91 1.58 -30.92
C GLN A 78 24.44 0.41 -31.78
N ASP A 79 23.55 -0.33 -32.45
CA ASP A 79 23.92 -1.38 -33.39
C ASP A 79 24.73 -0.80 -34.56
N LEU A 80 24.34 0.37 -35.08
CA LEU A 80 25.09 1.06 -36.14
C LEU A 80 26.50 1.46 -35.68
N VAL A 81 26.64 1.94 -34.44
CA VAL A 81 27.93 2.27 -33.83
C VAL A 81 28.79 1.02 -33.64
N ASP A 82 28.22 -0.10 -33.22
CA ASP A 82 28.96 -1.36 -33.05
C ASP A 82 29.40 -1.96 -34.38
N ILE A 83 28.59 -1.85 -35.43
CA ILE A 83 28.98 -2.18 -36.80
C ILE A 83 30.17 -1.30 -37.22
N LEU A 84 30.07 0.02 -37.07
CA LEU A 84 31.17 0.94 -37.42
C LEU A 84 32.44 0.67 -36.59
N ARG A 85 32.30 0.30 -35.32
CA ARG A 85 33.41 -0.10 -34.43
C ARG A 85 34.09 -1.38 -34.91
N SER A 86 33.36 -2.34 -35.49
CA SER A 86 33.94 -3.55 -36.06
C SER A 86 34.80 -3.30 -37.32
N PHE A 87 34.60 -2.16 -37.99
CA PHE A 87 35.44 -1.70 -39.11
C PHE A 87 36.61 -0.81 -38.69
N ALA A 88 36.72 -0.45 -37.40
CA ALA A 88 37.87 0.29 -36.90
C ALA A 88 39.08 -0.66 -36.75
N PRO A 89 40.27 -0.31 -37.29
CA PRO A 89 41.43 -1.20 -37.23
C PRO A 89 41.89 -1.40 -35.76
N PRO A 90 42.37 -2.60 -35.39
CA PRO A 90 42.90 -2.84 -34.06
C PRO A 90 44.14 -1.96 -33.87
N ARG A 91 44.03 -0.98 -32.97
CA ARG A 91 45.15 -0.10 -32.63
C ARG A 91 46.20 -0.94 -31.91
N GLY A 92 47.22 -1.33 -32.68
CA GLY A 92 48.31 -2.20 -32.26
C GLY A 92 49.13 -1.66 -31.10
N ALA A 93 49.78 -2.62 -30.44
CA ALA A 93 50.73 -2.48 -29.36
C ALA A 93 51.87 -1.48 -29.67
N ALA A 94 52.08 -0.54 -28.75
CA ALA A 94 53.31 0.21 -28.44
C ALA A 94 52.88 1.42 -27.58
N GLY A 95 53.48 1.82 -26.48
CA GLY A 95 54.63 1.40 -25.71
C GLY A 95 54.56 2.26 -24.42
N LYS A 96 55.18 1.81 -23.35
CA LYS A 96 55.34 2.62 -22.13
C LYS A 96 56.11 3.92 -22.46
N PRO A 97 55.82 5.03 -21.75
CA PRO A 97 56.85 6.00 -21.47
C PRO A 97 56.99 6.21 -19.95
N GLY A 98 58.14 5.80 -19.42
CA GLY A 98 58.80 6.56 -18.34
C GLY A 98 59.29 7.88 -18.95
N GLU A 99 59.11 8.99 -18.26
CA GLU A 99 60.09 9.54 -17.31
C GLU A 99 61.02 10.53 -18.04
N ASP A 100 60.74 11.79 -17.72
CA ASP A 100 61.63 12.95 -17.64
C ASP A 100 62.07 13.80 -18.84
N ALA A 101 62.24 15.07 -18.46
CA ALA A 101 63.03 16.15 -19.05
C ALA A 101 62.34 17.13 -20.02
N GLN A 102 61.70 18.14 -19.38
CA GLN A 102 61.94 19.59 -19.52
C GLN A 102 62.67 20.11 -20.78
N THR A 103 62.11 21.14 -21.42
CA THR A 103 62.70 22.49 -21.68
C THR A 103 61.76 23.27 -22.63
N HIS A 104 61.03 24.28 -22.17
CA HIS A 104 61.35 25.73 -22.03
C HIS A 104 61.31 26.55 -23.33
N VAL A 105 60.87 27.81 -23.19
CA VAL A 105 60.92 28.98 -24.11
C VAL A 105 59.63 29.17 -24.94
N GLU A 106 58.63 29.97 -24.51
CA GLU A 106 58.55 31.45 -24.36
C GLU A 106 58.27 32.16 -25.70
N GLU A 107 57.10 32.80 -25.85
CA GLU A 107 57.03 34.18 -26.40
C GLU A 107 55.66 34.84 -26.12
N THR A 108 55.79 36.07 -25.65
CA THR A 108 54.84 37.02 -25.04
C THR A 108 54.10 37.86 -26.08
N VAL A 109 52.80 38.13 -25.91
CA VAL A 109 52.18 39.46 -26.21
C VAL A 109 50.98 39.71 -25.29
N GLN A 110 50.96 40.87 -24.63
CA GLN A 110 49.96 41.37 -23.67
C GLN A 110 49.23 42.64 -24.25
N PRO A 111 48.35 43.38 -23.52
CA PRO A 111 46.97 43.80 -23.87
C PRO A 111 46.89 45.32 -24.28
N PRO A 112 45.75 46.10 -24.24
CA PRO A 112 45.06 46.56 -23.01
C PRO A 112 43.53 46.93 -23.08
N GLU A 113 42.99 47.31 -21.91
CA GLU A 113 41.66 47.83 -21.46
C GLU A 113 41.18 49.18 -22.12
N PRO A 114 40.18 50.01 -21.65
CA PRO A 114 39.34 50.10 -20.41
C PRO A 114 37.83 50.46 -20.67
N VAL A 115 36.88 50.75 -19.74
CA VAL A 115 36.83 51.77 -18.67
C VAL A 115 35.52 51.72 -17.81
N VAL A 116 35.63 52.16 -16.55
CA VAL A 116 34.76 52.99 -15.63
C VAL A 116 33.50 52.50 -14.83
N GLU A 117 33.61 52.75 -13.50
CA GLU A 117 32.68 53.37 -12.48
C GLU A 117 31.38 52.63 -12.09
N ALA A 118 31.23 52.11 -10.86
CA ALA A 118 30.88 52.76 -9.58
C ALA A 118 29.41 53.25 -9.46
N ASP A 119 28.57 52.58 -8.65
CA ASP A 119 27.75 53.21 -7.60
C ASP A 119 27.04 52.17 -6.68
N CYS A 120 26.69 52.61 -5.47
CA CYS A 120 26.24 51.89 -4.28
C CYS A 120 24.79 51.35 -4.30
N GLY A 121 24.50 50.34 -3.47
CA GLY A 121 23.13 50.02 -3.02
C GLY A 121 22.99 48.70 -2.25
N SER A 122 22.71 48.77 -0.95
CA SER A 122 22.71 47.69 0.05
C SER A 122 21.49 46.75 -0.02
N THR A 123 21.66 45.42 0.18
CA THR A 123 21.17 44.65 1.36
C THR A 123 21.21 43.11 1.19
N ALA A 124 21.77 42.45 2.24
CA ALA A 124 21.59 41.06 2.73
C ALA A 124 21.98 39.83 1.86
N PRO A 125 22.73 38.86 2.44
CA PRO A 125 22.73 37.49 1.92
C PRO A 125 22.15 36.48 2.92
N ALA A 126 21.33 35.58 2.38
CA ALA A 126 20.84 34.35 2.99
C ALA A 126 21.87 33.21 2.83
N GLU A 127 21.92 32.36 3.86
CA GLU A 127 22.71 31.12 3.98
C GLU A 127 22.35 30.12 2.85
N ALA A 128 23.29 29.67 2.00
CA ALA A 128 24.43 28.76 2.21
C ALA A 128 24.04 27.27 2.37
N HIS A 129 23.87 26.60 1.22
CA HIS A 129 24.04 25.15 1.07
C HIS A 129 25.53 24.80 0.92
N PRO A 130 26.02 23.64 1.43
CA PRO A 130 27.27 23.06 0.96
C PRO A 130 27.06 21.97 -0.11
N PRO A 131 27.94 21.91 -1.14
CA PRO A 131 27.90 20.89 -2.18
C PRO A 131 28.94 19.76 -1.99
N VAL A 132 28.69 18.72 -2.80
CA VAL A 132 29.45 17.52 -3.18
C VAL A 132 30.97 17.70 -3.28
N SER A 133 31.71 16.64 -2.98
CA SER A 133 33.06 16.41 -3.52
C SER A 133 33.15 15.03 -4.15
N SER A 134 33.62 15.02 -5.39
CA SER A 134 34.03 13.87 -6.19
C SER A 134 35.54 13.99 -6.42
N ASP A 135 36.29 12.90 -6.27
CA ASP A 135 37.59 12.79 -6.92
C ASP A 135 37.95 11.35 -7.29
N THR A 136 38.81 11.22 -8.30
CA THR A 136 38.90 10.07 -9.21
C THR A 136 40.22 9.30 -9.05
N GLY A 137 40.14 7.95 -9.02
CA GLY A 137 41.10 7.04 -9.69
C GLY A 137 42.42 6.63 -9.00
N SER A 138 42.56 5.33 -8.67
CA SER A 138 43.83 4.59 -8.77
C SER A 138 43.55 3.08 -8.94
N GLN A 139 44.13 2.46 -9.98
CA GLN A 139 43.99 1.04 -10.33
C GLN A 139 45.10 0.18 -9.71
N GLY A 140 44.79 -1.08 -9.36
CA GLY A 140 45.76 -2.18 -9.45
C GLY A 140 45.68 -3.28 -8.38
N GLY A 141 44.88 -4.32 -8.66
CA GLY A 141 45.15 -5.72 -8.25
C GLY A 141 44.88 -6.11 -6.79
N THR A 142 43.80 -6.85 -6.55
CA THR A 142 43.84 -8.25 -6.10
C THR A 142 42.41 -8.78 -6.13
N MET A 143 42.25 -9.91 -6.81
CA MET A 143 41.00 -10.64 -6.95
C MET A 143 40.73 -11.35 -5.62
N GLU A 144 39.85 -10.82 -4.78
CA GLU A 144 39.26 -11.62 -3.70
C GLU A 144 37.76 -11.40 -3.63
N LYS A 145 37.10 -12.55 -3.74
CA LYS A 145 35.68 -12.77 -3.93
C LYS A 145 35.00 -12.60 -2.58
N THR A 146 34.32 -11.48 -2.36
CA THR A 146 33.38 -11.36 -1.24
C THR A 146 32.04 -10.90 -1.78
N GLU A 147 31.33 -11.87 -2.36
CA GLU A 147 29.88 -11.93 -2.23
C GLU A 147 29.58 -11.79 -0.72
N HIS A 148 29.21 -10.59 -0.26
CA HIS A 148 28.42 -10.46 0.97
C HIS A 148 27.02 -10.98 0.66
N ARG A 149 26.96 -12.29 0.45
CA ARG A 149 25.77 -13.10 0.68
C ARG A 149 25.48 -12.96 2.17
N PRO A 150 24.27 -12.53 2.58
CA PRO A 150 23.86 -12.64 3.97
C PRO A 150 24.04 -14.09 4.38
N GLN A 151 25.00 -14.32 5.27
CA GLN A 151 25.27 -15.62 5.84
C GLN A 151 24.02 -16.02 6.64
N PRO A 152 23.42 -17.20 6.39
CA PRO A 152 22.27 -17.62 7.18
C PRO A 152 22.76 -17.91 8.59
N GLU A 153 22.29 -17.08 9.54
CA GLU A 153 22.30 -17.34 10.97
C GLU A 153 21.96 -18.82 11.23
N THR A 154 22.99 -19.64 11.45
CA THR A 154 22.87 -21.11 11.51
C THR A 154 22.22 -21.60 12.82
N GLY A 155 21.69 -20.67 13.65
CA GLY A 155 20.86 -20.98 14.81
C GLY A 155 19.36 -20.71 14.63
N GLY A 156 18.95 -19.98 13.58
CA GLY A 156 17.55 -19.65 13.31
C GLY A 156 16.83 -20.73 12.50
N GLY A 157 17.53 -21.39 11.57
CA GLY A 157 16.94 -22.41 10.69
C GLY A 157 16.33 -23.60 11.43
N ASP A 158 16.98 -24.05 12.51
CA ASP A 158 16.47 -25.16 13.33
C ASP A 158 15.23 -24.75 14.15
N GLN A 159 15.18 -23.50 14.63
CA GLN A 159 14.02 -22.96 15.35
C GLN A 159 12.84 -22.71 14.41
N ASP A 160 13.08 -22.17 13.23
CA ASP A 160 12.07 -21.95 12.19
C ASP A 160 11.51 -23.28 11.68
N LEU A 161 12.36 -24.29 11.51
CA LEU A 161 11.94 -25.63 11.12
C LEU A 161 11.10 -26.29 12.24
N ALA A 162 11.53 -26.16 13.50
CA ALA A 162 10.76 -26.64 14.64
C ALA A 162 9.39 -25.96 14.74
N LEU A 163 9.32 -24.64 14.53
CA LEU A 163 8.07 -23.88 14.52
C LEU A 163 7.15 -24.33 13.37
N LYS A 164 7.68 -24.50 12.15
CA LYS A 164 6.91 -25.02 11.00
C LYS A 164 6.33 -26.40 11.29
N ASN A 165 7.14 -27.31 11.83
CA ASN A 165 6.69 -28.65 12.20
C ASN A 165 5.60 -28.62 13.28
N ALA A 166 5.74 -27.73 14.28
CA ALA A 166 4.73 -27.57 15.33
C ALA A 166 3.41 -27.01 14.79
N ILE A 167 3.47 -26.03 13.87
CA ILE A 167 2.30 -25.49 13.17
C ILE A 167 1.60 -26.57 12.35
N GLU A 168 2.36 -27.35 11.59
CA GLU A 168 1.80 -28.43 10.76
C GLU A 168 1.13 -29.51 11.62
N ALA A 169 1.77 -29.92 12.72
CA ALA A 169 1.19 -30.87 13.66
C ALA A 169 -0.11 -30.36 14.29
N ALA A 170 -0.15 -29.07 14.69
CA ALA A 170 -1.34 -28.43 15.23
C ALA A 170 -2.47 -28.32 14.19
N TYR A 171 -2.14 -28.04 12.93
CA TYR A 171 -3.10 -28.00 11.83
C TYR A 171 -3.74 -29.38 11.56
N GLN A 172 -2.93 -30.44 11.52
CA GLN A 172 -3.41 -31.81 11.29
C GLN A 172 -4.23 -32.38 12.46
N GLY A 173 -3.91 -31.99 13.71
CA GLY A 173 -4.58 -32.46 14.92
C GLY A 173 -6.03 -31.97 15.11
N ILE A 174 -6.50 -30.99 14.33
CA ILE A 174 -7.86 -30.44 14.39
C ILE A 174 -8.82 -31.19 13.43
N GLY A 175 -8.30 -32.04 12.55
CA GLY A 175 -9.04 -32.65 11.43
C GLY A 175 -9.63 -34.05 11.65
N THR A 176 -9.74 -34.57 12.88
CA THR A 176 -10.34 -35.91 13.09
C THR A 176 -11.44 -35.91 14.16
N PRO A 177 -12.73 -36.04 13.79
CA PRO A 177 -13.70 -36.62 14.69
C PRO A 177 -13.53 -38.14 14.61
N SER A 178 -12.53 -38.68 15.32
CA SER A 178 -12.46 -40.11 15.58
C SER A 178 -12.48 -40.32 17.09
N ASP A 179 -13.71 -40.35 17.60
CA ASP A 179 -14.20 -41.26 18.62
C ASP A 179 -13.17 -42.31 19.08
N GLN A 180 -12.34 -41.99 20.07
CA GLN A 180 -11.68 -42.98 20.93
C GLN A 180 -11.54 -42.46 22.36
N THR A 181 -12.43 -42.99 23.19
CA THR A 181 -12.30 -43.06 24.64
C THR A 181 -10.97 -43.74 25.00
N SER A 182 -10.09 -43.05 25.71
CA SER A 182 -9.21 -43.65 26.72
C SER A 182 -8.62 -42.57 27.62
N ALA A 183 -9.13 -42.54 28.84
CA ALA A 183 -8.51 -41.87 29.97
C ALA A 183 -7.14 -42.50 30.25
N THR A 184 -6.12 -41.68 30.51
CA THR A 184 -5.29 -41.63 31.74
C THR A 184 -4.17 -40.61 31.51
N ALA A 185 -4.10 -39.58 32.37
CA ALA A 185 -3.05 -38.56 32.36
C ALA A 185 -1.67 -39.15 32.73
N PRO A 186 -0.56 -38.46 32.40
CA PRO A 186 -0.09 -37.40 33.29
C PRO A 186 0.13 -36.08 32.57
N GLN A 187 -0.30 -34.99 33.23
CA GLN A 187 0.04 -33.63 32.84
C GLN A 187 1.56 -33.45 32.85
N ALA A 188 2.15 -33.35 31.66
CA ALA A 188 3.46 -32.77 31.42
C ALA A 188 3.37 -31.95 30.13
N SER A 189 3.75 -30.68 30.25
CA SER A 189 3.82 -29.67 29.16
C SER A 189 2.52 -29.01 28.73
N ALA A 190 1.76 -28.46 29.69
CA ALA A 190 0.84 -27.34 29.46
C ALA A 190 1.62 -26.02 29.25
N GLY A 191 2.52 -26.01 28.28
CA GLY A 191 3.36 -24.85 27.92
C GLY A 191 3.71 -24.74 26.44
N GLY A 192 3.25 -25.68 25.61
CA GLY A 192 3.45 -25.65 24.15
C GLY A 192 2.18 -25.41 23.33
N ALA A 193 1.00 -25.51 23.94
CA ALA A 193 -0.28 -25.42 23.23
C ALA A 193 -0.75 -23.97 22.98
N ASP A 194 -0.20 -22.99 23.69
CA ASP A 194 -0.60 -21.57 23.60
C ASP A 194 0.56 -20.66 23.13
N ASP A 195 1.49 -21.15 22.29
CA ASP A 195 2.36 -20.20 21.58
C ASP A 195 1.49 -19.47 20.54
N PRO A 196 1.29 -18.14 20.67
CA PRO A 196 0.42 -17.41 19.75
C PRO A 196 0.96 -17.45 18.32
N ARG A 197 2.26 -17.71 18.11
CA ARG A 197 2.87 -17.88 16.78
C ARG A 197 2.42 -19.17 16.11
N ILE A 198 2.27 -20.25 16.88
CA ILE A 198 1.74 -21.53 16.36
C ILE A 198 0.27 -21.32 15.96
N ALA A 199 -0.53 -20.71 16.84
CA ALA A 199 -1.93 -20.41 16.55
C ALA A 199 -2.08 -19.55 15.27
N HIS A 200 -1.24 -18.53 15.11
CA HIS A 200 -1.22 -17.72 13.90
C HIS A 200 -0.85 -18.53 12.66
N GLY A 201 0.20 -19.35 12.74
CA GLY A 201 0.60 -20.23 11.64
C GLY A 201 -0.52 -21.16 11.19
N VAL A 202 -1.28 -21.73 12.14
CA VAL A 202 -2.46 -22.55 11.85
C VAL A 202 -3.53 -21.73 11.13
N MET A 203 -3.80 -20.49 11.55
CA MET A 203 -4.74 -19.60 10.85
C MET A 203 -4.30 -19.29 9.41
N LEU A 204 -2.99 -19.12 9.16
CA LEU A 204 -2.48 -18.90 7.81
C LEU A 204 -2.70 -20.14 6.91
N LEU A 205 -2.50 -21.34 7.45
CA LEU A 205 -2.78 -22.59 6.71
C LEU A 205 -4.28 -22.75 6.42
N LYS A 206 -5.17 -22.41 7.37
CA LYS A 206 -6.61 -22.41 7.14
C LYS A 206 -7.02 -21.41 6.06
N ALA A 207 -6.50 -20.18 6.12
CA ALA A 207 -6.73 -19.15 5.11
C ALA A 207 -6.21 -19.56 3.72
N ALA A 208 -5.11 -20.33 3.65
CA ALA A 208 -4.59 -20.88 2.39
C ALA A 208 -5.56 -21.89 1.75
N GLY A 209 -6.35 -22.61 2.55
CA GLY A 209 -7.36 -23.56 2.09
C GLY A 209 -8.70 -22.92 1.69
N VAL A 210 -8.88 -21.61 1.90
CA VAL A 210 -10.09 -20.87 1.54
C VAL A 210 -10.06 -20.51 0.06
N ALA A 211 -11.07 -20.91 -0.70
CA ALA A 211 -11.18 -20.51 -2.10
C ALA A 211 -11.54 -19.03 -2.24
N SER A 212 -12.45 -18.57 -1.39
CA SER A 212 -13.00 -17.21 -1.41
C SER A 212 -13.53 -16.83 -0.02
N ALA A 213 -13.26 -15.62 0.44
CA ALA A 213 -13.79 -15.08 1.68
C ALA A 213 -14.62 -13.84 1.39
N GLU A 214 -15.93 -13.92 1.61
CA GLU A 214 -16.80 -12.76 1.59
C GLU A 214 -16.59 -11.96 2.88
N LEU A 215 -16.09 -10.73 2.76
CA LEU A 215 -15.89 -9.82 3.87
C LEU A 215 -17.01 -8.77 3.89
N VAL A 216 -17.73 -8.70 5.01
CA VAL A 216 -18.75 -7.68 5.27
C VAL A 216 -18.32 -6.82 6.44
N THR A 217 -18.13 -5.53 6.18
CA THR A 217 -17.59 -4.58 7.16
C THR A 217 -18.05 -3.15 6.89
N HIS A 218 -17.88 -2.23 7.82
CA HIS A 218 -18.14 -0.81 7.58
C HIS A 218 -17.15 -0.27 6.52
N ARG A 219 -17.58 0.74 5.75
CA ARG A 219 -16.76 1.35 4.68
C ARG A 219 -15.39 1.77 5.17
N ASP A 220 -15.33 2.53 6.26
CA ASP A 220 -14.08 3.03 6.83
C ASP A 220 -13.15 1.89 7.30
N THR A 221 -13.71 0.81 7.84
CA THR A 221 -12.95 -0.36 8.25
C THR A 221 -12.35 -1.08 7.04
N TRP A 222 -13.10 -1.20 5.94
CA TRP A 222 -12.56 -1.72 4.70
C TRP A 222 -11.43 -0.84 4.14
N GLU A 223 -11.60 0.48 4.13
CA GLU A 223 -10.57 1.40 3.65
C GLU A 223 -9.29 1.31 4.48
N TRP A 224 -9.41 1.20 5.80
CA TRP A 224 -8.28 0.95 6.69
C TRP A 224 -7.60 -0.40 6.41
N LEU A 225 -8.37 -1.49 6.26
CA LEU A 225 -7.82 -2.81 5.93
C LEU A 225 -7.13 -2.85 4.57
N ALA A 226 -7.71 -2.20 3.57
CA ALA A 226 -7.13 -2.12 2.24
C ALA A 226 -5.84 -1.30 2.25
N ALA A 227 -5.81 -0.17 2.96
CA ALA A 227 -4.61 0.64 3.14
C ALA A 227 -3.51 -0.11 3.91
N LEU A 228 -3.90 -0.91 4.92
CA LEU A 228 -2.97 -1.71 5.69
C LEU A 228 -2.30 -2.81 4.84
N ALA A 229 -3.05 -3.44 3.94
CA ALA A 229 -2.57 -4.59 3.18
C ALA A 229 -2.02 -4.26 1.78
N VAL A 230 -2.19 -3.04 1.26
CA VAL A 230 -1.89 -2.68 -0.14
C VAL A 230 -0.44 -2.94 -0.54
N ASP A 231 0.50 -2.75 0.39
CA ASP A 231 1.93 -2.91 0.14
C ASP A 231 2.40 -4.38 0.30
N HIS A 232 1.55 -5.28 0.80
CA HIS A 232 1.91 -6.67 0.99
C HIS A 232 1.89 -7.44 -0.34
N SER A 233 2.98 -8.15 -0.66
CA SER A 233 3.20 -8.83 -1.95
C SER A 233 2.11 -9.85 -2.33
N HIS A 234 1.44 -10.42 -1.33
CA HIS A 234 0.38 -11.39 -1.50
C HIS A 234 -1.02 -10.76 -1.58
N PHE A 235 -1.18 -9.49 -1.22
CA PHE A 235 -2.47 -8.82 -1.30
C PHE A 235 -2.83 -8.49 -2.74
N ARG A 236 -4.11 -8.67 -3.07
CA ARG A 236 -4.72 -8.24 -4.33
C ARG A 236 -6.01 -7.53 -4.01
N THR A 237 -6.13 -6.31 -4.54
CA THR A 237 -7.36 -5.52 -4.43
C THR A 237 -8.51 -6.30 -5.06
N PRO A 238 -9.62 -6.48 -4.33
CA PRO A 238 -10.78 -7.16 -4.87
C PRO A 238 -11.32 -6.51 -6.14
N PRO A 239 -11.85 -7.30 -7.08
CA PRO A 239 -12.40 -6.77 -8.33
C PRO A 239 -13.68 -5.95 -8.10
N SER A 240 -14.44 -6.25 -7.03
CA SER A 240 -15.63 -5.52 -6.62
C SER A 240 -15.65 -5.26 -5.12
N VAL A 241 -16.09 -4.05 -4.78
CA VAL A 241 -16.46 -3.63 -3.42
C VAL A 241 -17.86 -3.05 -3.56
N GLU A 242 -18.85 -3.80 -3.10
CA GLU A 242 -20.25 -3.45 -3.20
C GLU A 242 -20.68 -2.69 -1.94
N ASP A 243 -21.18 -1.47 -2.10
CA ASP A 243 -21.75 -0.74 -0.98
C ASP A 243 -23.14 -1.33 -0.65
N ILE A 244 -23.29 -1.85 0.56
CA ILE A 244 -24.55 -2.31 1.13
C ILE A 244 -25.20 -1.14 1.90
N LYS A 245 -26.48 -1.30 2.28
CA LYS A 245 -27.18 -0.39 3.19
C LYS A 245 -26.39 -0.18 4.49
N GLU A 246 -26.62 0.98 5.11
CA GLU A 246 -26.07 1.35 6.43
C GLU A 246 -24.55 1.59 6.46
N GLY A 247 -23.94 1.98 5.34
CA GLY A 247 -22.50 2.29 5.30
C GLY A 247 -21.59 1.07 5.34
N ARG A 248 -22.16 -0.13 5.17
CA ARG A 248 -21.40 -1.37 5.04
C ARG A 248 -20.97 -1.60 3.61
N VAL A 249 -19.88 -2.32 3.45
CA VAL A 249 -19.40 -2.84 2.18
C VAL A 249 -19.26 -4.35 2.24
N GLN A 250 -19.51 -4.99 1.10
CA GLN A 250 -19.25 -6.39 0.87
C GLN A 250 -18.19 -6.51 -0.22
N THR A 251 -17.18 -7.32 0.05
CA THR A 251 -16.12 -7.59 -0.92
C THR A 251 -15.65 -9.03 -0.82
N VAL A 252 -15.04 -9.53 -1.88
CA VAL A 252 -14.58 -10.91 -1.97
C VAL A 252 -13.05 -10.93 -1.98
N LEU A 253 -12.47 -11.57 -0.97
CA LEU A 253 -11.04 -11.78 -0.83
C LEU A 253 -10.66 -13.20 -1.26
N SER A 254 -9.57 -13.34 -2.00
CA SER A 254 -8.94 -14.65 -2.19
C SER A 254 -8.27 -15.12 -0.89
N GLY A 255 -8.09 -16.43 -0.70
CA GLY A 255 -7.31 -16.96 0.42
C GLY A 255 -5.90 -16.34 0.51
N ARG A 256 -5.27 -16.06 -0.63
CA ARG A 256 -3.97 -15.36 -0.70
C ARG A 256 -4.03 -13.92 -0.16
N SER A 257 -5.09 -13.17 -0.51
CA SER A 257 -5.31 -11.82 0.05
C SER A 257 -5.65 -11.88 1.54
N LEU A 258 -6.36 -12.91 1.99
CA LEU A 258 -6.68 -13.12 3.40
C LEU A 258 -5.42 -13.43 4.23
N ILE A 259 -4.49 -14.23 3.70
CA ILE A 259 -3.17 -14.47 4.30
C ILE A 259 -2.43 -13.15 4.49
N ALA A 260 -2.37 -12.31 3.45
CA ALA A 260 -1.72 -11.01 3.52
C ALA A 260 -2.29 -10.13 4.64
N LEU A 261 -3.61 -10.06 4.72
CA LEU A 261 -4.32 -9.28 5.72
C LEU A 261 -4.08 -9.81 7.14
N LEU A 262 -4.06 -11.14 7.34
CA LEU A 262 -3.74 -11.75 8.63
C LEU A 262 -2.30 -11.47 9.08
N ILE A 263 -1.34 -11.47 8.15
CA ILE A 263 0.07 -11.14 8.44
C ILE A 263 0.19 -9.68 8.85
N GLU A 264 -0.41 -8.76 8.10
CA GLU A 264 -0.31 -7.34 8.44
C GLU A 264 -1.02 -7.00 9.74
N LEU A 265 -2.21 -7.56 9.99
CA LEU A 265 -2.89 -7.41 11.29
C LEU A 265 -2.05 -7.97 12.45
N TRP A 266 -1.38 -9.10 12.23
CA TRP A 266 -0.46 -9.68 13.20
C TRP A 266 0.75 -8.79 13.47
N ASN A 267 1.32 -8.20 12.43
CA ASN A 267 2.44 -7.27 12.57
C ASN A 267 1.99 -6.01 13.31
N THR A 268 0.90 -5.37 12.89
CA THR A 268 0.36 -4.17 13.53
C THR A 268 0.06 -4.39 15.00
N ARG A 269 -0.60 -5.51 15.38
CA ARG A 269 -0.88 -5.78 16.81
C ARG A 269 0.39 -6.06 17.63
N SER A 270 1.48 -6.49 16.98
CA SER A 270 2.75 -6.78 17.63
C SER A 270 3.66 -5.55 17.75
N THR A 271 3.55 -4.59 16.82
CA THR A 271 4.42 -3.41 16.74
C THR A 271 3.76 -2.13 17.23
N ALA A 272 2.44 -2.00 17.11
CA ALA A 272 1.72 -0.81 17.55
C ALA A 272 1.76 -0.69 19.08
N ALA A 273 1.90 0.54 19.56
CA ALA A 273 1.92 0.81 20.99
C ALA A 273 0.58 0.40 21.64
N PRO A 274 0.60 -0.24 22.83
CA PRO A 274 -0.61 -0.53 23.57
C PRO A 274 -1.43 0.75 23.78
N LEU A 275 -2.77 0.67 23.64
CA LEU A 275 -3.73 1.78 23.72
C LEU A 275 -3.79 2.72 22.50
N GLN A 276 -3.08 2.44 21.41
CA GLN A 276 -3.30 3.12 20.13
C GLN A 276 -4.49 2.56 19.36
N GLY A 277 -5.12 3.40 18.53
CA GLY A 277 -6.26 3.02 17.70
C GLY A 277 -5.93 1.85 16.77
N ASP A 278 -4.76 1.88 16.13
CA ASP A 278 -4.31 0.81 15.22
C ASP A 278 -4.13 -0.53 15.93
N TRP A 279 -3.60 -0.53 17.17
CA TRP A 279 -3.49 -1.74 17.97
C TRP A 279 -4.88 -2.33 18.27
N ALA A 280 -5.82 -1.48 18.69
CA ALA A 280 -7.17 -1.91 19.02
C ALA A 280 -7.90 -2.48 17.79
N LEU A 281 -7.88 -1.76 16.67
CA LEU A 281 -8.49 -2.19 15.41
C LEU A 281 -7.86 -3.48 14.89
N ALA A 282 -6.52 -3.59 14.93
CA ALA A 282 -5.82 -4.79 14.50
C ALA A 282 -6.16 -6.00 15.37
N MET A 283 -6.16 -5.82 16.69
CA MET A 283 -6.47 -6.89 17.64
C MET A 283 -7.91 -7.38 17.49
N THR A 284 -8.90 -6.48 17.43
CA THR A 284 -10.31 -6.87 17.29
C THR A 284 -10.58 -7.54 15.95
N THR A 285 -10.04 -6.98 14.86
CA THR A 285 -10.27 -7.50 13.51
C THR A 285 -9.59 -8.85 13.33
N TYR A 286 -8.34 -9.00 13.78
CA TYR A 286 -7.64 -10.28 13.75
C TYR A 286 -8.41 -11.37 14.50
N ASN A 287 -8.87 -11.09 15.71
CA ASN A 287 -9.56 -12.10 16.52
C ASN A 287 -10.91 -12.50 15.91
N ARG A 288 -11.65 -11.55 15.30
CA ARG A 288 -12.89 -11.87 14.58
C ARG A 288 -12.63 -12.78 13.38
N ILE A 289 -11.64 -12.44 12.56
CA ILE A 289 -11.26 -13.27 11.40
C ILE A 289 -10.79 -14.66 11.88
N ALA A 290 -9.99 -14.72 12.95
CA ALA A 290 -9.50 -15.98 13.51
C ALA A 290 -10.66 -16.84 14.05
N SER A 291 -11.68 -16.23 14.66
CA SER A 291 -12.89 -16.94 15.10
C SER A 291 -13.60 -17.58 13.93
N GLU A 292 -13.85 -16.84 12.85
CA GLU A 292 -14.51 -17.36 11.64
C GLU A 292 -13.68 -18.44 10.94
N LEU A 293 -12.34 -18.33 10.99
CA LEU A 293 -11.44 -19.34 10.44
C LEU A 293 -11.30 -20.58 11.34
N THR A 294 -11.73 -20.55 12.60
CA THR A 294 -11.52 -21.68 13.51
C THR A 294 -12.29 -22.92 13.06
N ASP A 295 -13.45 -22.75 12.44
CA ASP A 295 -14.28 -23.87 11.97
C ASP A 295 -13.95 -24.35 10.55
N VAL A 296 -13.05 -23.64 9.84
CA VAL A 296 -12.70 -23.94 8.45
C VAL A 296 -11.73 -25.10 8.37
N THR A 297 -12.10 -26.14 7.62
CA THR A 297 -11.30 -27.38 7.46
C THR A 297 -10.39 -27.37 6.22
N GLY A 298 -10.31 -26.26 5.48
CA GLY A 298 -9.34 -26.03 4.42
C GLY A 298 -9.66 -26.67 3.05
N GLN A 299 -10.91 -27.04 2.79
CA GLN A 299 -11.36 -27.73 1.57
C GLN A 299 -11.97 -26.78 0.52
N GLY A 300 -11.22 -25.76 0.08
CA GLY A 300 -11.69 -24.85 -0.98
C GLY A 300 -13.00 -24.14 -0.62
N GLU A 301 -13.24 -23.94 0.68
CA GLU A 301 -14.49 -23.45 1.20
C GLU A 301 -14.64 -21.96 0.88
N THR A 302 -15.89 -21.53 0.65
CA THR A 302 -16.23 -20.12 0.61
C THR A 302 -16.78 -19.71 1.96
N ILE A 303 -16.10 -18.79 2.63
CA ILE A 303 -16.44 -18.38 3.99
C ILE A 303 -16.98 -16.96 3.99
N ARG A 304 -17.83 -16.63 4.97
CA ARG A 304 -18.36 -15.28 5.15
C ARG A 304 -17.91 -14.72 6.48
N ILE A 305 -17.11 -13.66 6.44
CA ILE A 305 -16.55 -12.99 7.61
C ILE A 305 -17.31 -11.68 7.81
N VAL A 306 -17.97 -11.54 8.96
CA VAL A 306 -18.68 -10.33 9.34
C VAL A 306 -17.88 -9.60 10.41
N LEU A 307 -17.36 -8.42 10.08
CA LEU A 307 -16.61 -7.59 11.03
C LEU A 307 -17.46 -6.51 11.69
N ASP A 308 -18.61 -6.18 11.10
CA ASP A 308 -19.56 -5.21 11.63
C ASP A 308 -20.84 -5.93 12.05
N ASP A 309 -21.10 -5.96 13.36
CA ASP A 309 -22.26 -6.63 13.95
C ASP A 309 -23.59 -5.95 13.59
N GLY A 310 -23.54 -4.73 13.02
CA GLY A 310 -24.71 -3.96 12.62
C GLY A 310 -25.72 -3.71 13.75
N LEU A 311 -26.91 -3.26 13.37
CA LEU A 311 -28.07 -3.35 14.27
C LEU A 311 -28.60 -4.79 14.22
N PRO A 312 -29.06 -5.36 15.35
CA PRO A 312 -29.62 -6.71 15.34
C PRO A 312 -30.69 -6.79 14.26
N HIS A 313 -30.64 -7.83 13.43
CA HIS A 313 -31.72 -8.11 12.51
C HIS A 313 -33.00 -8.10 13.34
N GLY A 314 -33.88 -7.14 13.06
CA GLY A 314 -35.21 -7.13 13.64
C GLY A 314 -35.77 -8.51 13.39
N THR A 315 -35.94 -9.27 14.46
CA THR A 315 -36.59 -10.57 14.44
C THR A 315 -37.96 -10.33 13.84
N GLY A 316 -38.07 -10.61 12.54
CA GLY A 316 -39.33 -10.58 11.82
C GLY A 316 -40.22 -11.63 12.46
N ASN A 317 -41.23 -11.16 13.17
CA ASN A 317 -42.40 -11.91 13.54
C ASN A 317 -43.61 -11.10 13.06
#